data_AF-A0A7X7MG77-F1
#
_entry.id   AF-A0A7X7MG77-F1
#
_cell.length_a   1.000
_cell.length_b   1.000
_cell.length_c   1.000
_cell.angle_alpha   90.00
_cell.angle_beta   90.00
_cell.angle_gamma   90.00
#
_symmetry.space_group_name_H-M   'P 1'
#
loop_
_entity.id
_entity.type
_entity.pdbx_description
1 polymer ?
#
loop_
_entity_poly.entity_id
_entity_poly.type
_entity_poly.pdbx_seq_one_letter_code
_entity_poly.pdbx_strand_id
1 'polypeptide(L)' 'MIAMLRGLLADKQPSRLVLDVGGVGYEVLIPLSTYDRLPAP' A
#
# COMPACT_ATOMS: atom_id res chain seq x y z
N MET A 1 -7.62 16.26 -1.29
CA MET A 1 -6.59 15.77 -0.34
C MET A 1 -7.07 14.45 0.23
N ILE A 2 -6.25 13.39 0.24
CA ILE A 2 -6.64 12.04 0.69
C ILE A 2 -6.00 11.80 2.06
N ALA A 3 -6.80 11.47 3.07
CA ALA A 3 -6.33 11.25 4.44
C ALA A 3 -6.08 9.78 4.77
N MET A 4 -6.82 8.86 4.13
CA MET A 4 -6.76 7.43 4.41
C MET A 4 -7.17 6.64 3.17
N LEU A 5 -6.55 5.48 2.98
CA LEU A 5 -6.92 4.48 1.99
C LEU A 5 -7.21 3.15 2.70
N ARG A 6 -8.20 2.41 2.21
CA ARG A 6 -8.55 1.06 2.66
C ARG A 6 -8.85 0.21 1.44
N GLY A 7 -8.16 -0.91 1.29
CA GLY A 7 -8.25 -1.76 0.12
C GLY A 7 -7.45 -3.04 0.30
N LEU A 8 -7.29 -3.78 -0.80
CA LEU A 8 -6.47 -4.98 -0.86
C LEU A 8 -5.03 -4.59 -1.22
N LEU A 9 -4.05 -5.21 -0.56
CA LEU A 9 -2.64 -5.02 -0.91
C LEU A 9 -2.38 -5.78 -2.21
N ALA A 10 -2.24 -5.05 -3.32
CA ALA A 10 -2.05 -5.63 -4.65
C ALA A 10 -0.56 -5.89 -4.95
N ASP A 11 0.32 -5.01 -4.50
CA ASP A 11 1.78 -5.16 -4.62
C ASP A 11 2.49 -4.44 -3.47
N LYS A 12 3.69 -4.91 -3.08
CA LYS A 12 4.52 -4.25 -2.08
C LYS A 12 6.01 -4.27 -2.43
N GLN A 13 6.67 -3.14 -2.22
CA GLN A 13 8.11 -2.94 -2.37
C GLN A 13 8.64 -2.15 -1.15
N PRO A 14 9.94 -2.20 -0.84
CA PRO A 14 10.48 -1.58 0.38
C PRO A 14 10.14 -0.10 0.60
N SER A 15 9.93 0.67 -0.47
CA SER A 15 9.62 2.11 -0.42
C SER A 15 8.21 2.49 -0.91
N ARG A 16 7.45 1.54 -1.46
CA ARG A 16 6.10 1.80 -2.00
C ARG A 16 5.21 0.57 -1.95
N LEU A 17 3.91 0.78 -1.94
CA LEU A 17 2.92 -0.28 -2.11
C LEU A 17 1.83 0.16 -3.09
N VAL A 18 1.06 -0.81 -3.59
CA VAL A 18 -0.15 -0.57 -4.38
C VAL A 18 -1.36 -1.13 -3.63
N LEU A 19 -2.35 -0.28 -3.37
CA LEU A 19 -3.66 -0.69 -2.84
C LEU A 19 -4.68 -0.73 -3.97
N ASP A 20 -5.35 -1.87 -4.14
CA ASP A 20 -6.57 -1.93 -4.92
C ASP A 20 -7.74 -1.46 -4.05
N VAL A 21 -8.32 -0.32 -4.43
CA VAL A 21 -9.51 0.25 -3.80
C VAL A 21 -10.62 0.31 -4.84
N GLY A 22 -11.40 -0.77 -4.93
CA GLY A 22 -12.57 -0.84 -5.82
C GLY A 22 -12.22 -0.85 -7.31
N GLY A 23 -11.10 -1.47 -7.69
CA GLY A 23 -10.60 -1.53 -9.06
C GLY A 23 -9.65 -0.39 -9.43
N VAL A 24 -9.31 0.50 -8.48
CA VAL A 24 -8.33 1.58 -8.68
C VAL A 24 -7.08 1.28 -7.88
N GLY A 25 -5.94 1.19 -8.58
CA GLY A 25 -4.62 1.00 -7.99
C GLY A 25 -4.03 2.31 -7.46
N TYR A 26 -3.96 2.46 -6.14
CA TYR A 26 -3.32 3.59 -5.48
C TYR A 26 -1.88 3.26 -5.10
N GLU A 27 -0.92 3.95 -5.71
CA GLU A 27 0.47 3.91 -5.29
C GLU A 27 0.66 4.77 -4.04
N VAL A 28 1.25 4.17 -3.00
CA VAL A 28 1.51 4.84 -1.72
C VAL A 28 2.98 4.66 -1.38
N LEU A 29 3.69 5.77 -1.18
CA LEU A 29 5.05 5.76 -0.67
C LEU A 29 5.03 5.48 0.83
N ILE A 30 5.83 4.51 1.26
CA ILE A 30 5.89 4.08 2.66
C ILE A 30 7.34 4.05 3.15
N PRO A 31 7.58 4.32 4.44
CA PRO A 31 8.88 4.02 5.06
C PRO A 31 9.12 2.51 5.16
N LEU A 32 10.39 2.11 5.22
CA LEU A 32 10.80 0.71 5.43
C LEU A 32 10.18 0.08 6.68
N SER A 33 10.07 0.84 7.78
CA SER A 33 9.42 0.36 9.02
C SER A 33 7.96 -0.03 8.85
N THR A 34 7.26 0.58 7.89
CA THR A 34 5.89 0.20 7.52
C THR A 34 5.90 -1.06 6.67
N TYR A 35 6.83 -1.17 5.71
CA TYR A 35 6.97 -2.33 4.85
C TYR A 35 7.14 -3.63 5.64
N ASP A 36 7.98 -3.63 6.67
CA ASP A 36 8.22 -4.80 7.53
C ASP A 36 6.98 -5.24 8.33
N ARG A 37 6.01 -4.33 8.52
CA ARG A 37 4.75 -4.60 9.22
C ARG A 37 3.63 -5.05 8.28
N LEU A 38 3.82 -4.96 6.96
CA LEU A 38 2.81 -5.38 6.00
C LEU A 38 2.76 -6.91 5.92
N PRO A 39 1.56 -7.50 5.80
CA PRO A 39 1.41 -8.95 5.65
C PRO A 39 2.24 -9.46 4.46
N ALA A 40 2.75 -10.68 4.57
CA ALA A 40 3.32 -11.37 3.41
C ALA A 40 2.22 -11.57 2.35
N PRO A 41 2.52 -11.37 1.06
CA PRO A 41 1.59 -11.66 -0.03
C PRO A 41 1.23 -13.15 -0.07
#